data_AF-D6WM67-F1
#
_entry.id   AF-D6WM67-F1
#
_cell.length_a   1.000
_cell.length_b   1.000
_cell.length_c   1.000
_cell.angle_alpha   90.00
_cell.angle_beta   90.00
_cell.angle_gamma   90.00
#
_symmetry.space_group_name_H-M   'P 1'
#
loop_
_entity.id
_entity.type
_entity.pdbx_description
1 polymer ?
#
loop_
_entity_poly.entity_id
_entity_poly.type
_entity_poly.pdbx_seq_one_letter_code
_entity_poly.pdbx_strand_id
1 'polypeptide(L)'
;MSEYLKDLELYQEQKNPPAVPQPPAKKFQPKPDPILLKLHPDPHPLSAEEQVFFVKLTEGAFGFNEHVRNETLQTLARDFHVKFLAPYLSQFINDAICVNIAFPDLSLLIYSVRVVKSLMANPHVNIKEHLHLLLPAVISCVVSRKISKYSYDNHWTLRDFSAQVVATICCTHSNSINQMKTRVIKVYLRAVQDPRKPLTTVYGGLKGLSCFGEETVRTCLVPLIPVLSRRVCMVLEKTVYLGDPSHETKQIKRITDLVLAVVGPVLLQCKNVNDGGVSYVKEFGYLGYTLYNHVKHLEKIEAERKNHFNVYLLCR
;
A
#
# COMPACT_ATOMS: atom_id res chain seq x y z
N MET A 1 -10.16 -92.11 -1.30
CA MET A 1 -10.81 -90.79 -1.57
C MET A 1 -11.96 -90.46 -0.61
N SER A 2 -12.45 -91.45 0.15
CA SER A 2 -13.30 -91.31 1.34
C SER A 2 -12.54 -90.85 2.62
N GLU A 3 -11.30 -90.33 2.51
CA GLU A 3 -10.48 -89.98 3.68
C GLU A 3 -10.01 -88.52 3.70
N TYR A 4 -10.07 -87.78 2.59
CA TYR A 4 -9.68 -86.36 2.58
C TYR A 4 -10.86 -85.38 2.63
N LEU A 5 -12.07 -85.84 2.28
CA LEU A 5 -13.29 -85.03 2.42
C LEU A 5 -13.82 -84.97 3.86
N LYS A 6 -13.40 -85.90 4.73
CA LYS A 6 -13.80 -85.94 6.15
C LYS A 6 -12.99 -85.00 7.03
N ASP A 7 -11.75 -84.70 6.66
CA ASP A 7 -10.85 -83.85 7.46
C ASP A 7 -11.12 -82.34 7.26
N LEU A 8 -11.84 -81.96 6.19
CA LEU A 8 -12.29 -80.59 5.95
C LEU A 8 -13.58 -80.23 6.72
N GLU A 9 -14.40 -81.22 7.07
CA GLU A 9 -15.61 -81.02 7.88
C GLU A 9 -15.26 -80.79 9.37
N LEU A 10 -14.14 -81.35 9.85
CA LEU A 10 -13.69 -81.17 11.25
C LEU A 10 -13.11 -79.77 11.56
N TYR A 11 -12.70 -79.00 10.55
CA TYR A 11 -12.14 -77.66 10.75
C TYR A 11 -13.21 -76.54 10.78
N GLN A 12 -14.47 -76.83 10.43
CA GLN A 12 -15.54 -75.84 10.40
C GLN A 12 -16.44 -75.82 11.65
N GLU A 13 -16.35 -76.81 12.54
CA GLU A 13 -17.24 -76.94 13.71
C GLU A 13 -16.79 -76.17 14.98
N GLN A 14 -15.65 -75.49 14.97
CA GLN A 14 -15.16 -74.75 16.16
C GLN A 14 -15.43 -73.24 16.18
N LYS A 15 -16.28 -72.72 15.30
CA LYS A 15 -16.74 -71.32 15.37
C LYS A 15 -18.25 -71.23 15.23
N ASN A 16 -18.97 -71.58 16.30
CA ASN A 16 -20.27 -70.98 16.63
C ASN A 16 -20.64 -71.24 18.10
N PRO A 17 -20.67 -70.20 18.94
CA PRO A 17 -21.55 -70.13 20.10
C PRO A 17 -22.85 -69.34 19.79
N PRO A 18 -23.93 -69.59 20.55
CA PRO A 18 -25.33 -69.49 20.09
C PRO A 18 -25.99 -68.10 20.17
N ALA A 19 -27.12 -68.01 19.47
CA ALA A 19 -27.94 -66.83 19.18
C ALA A 19 -28.49 -66.07 20.39
N VAL A 20 -28.50 -64.74 20.28
CA VAL A 20 -29.19 -63.80 21.18
C VAL A 20 -30.38 -63.17 20.43
N PRO A 21 -31.56 -62.97 21.06
CA PRO A 21 -32.82 -62.67 20.38
C PRO A 21 -32.90 -61.23 19.85
N GLN A 22 -33.51 -61.05 18.67
CA GLN A 22 -33.76 -59.75 18.05
C GLN A 22 -34.91 -58.98 18.74
N PRO A 23 -34.77 -57.66 18.99
CA PRO A 23 -35.88 -56.82 19.47
C PRO A 23 -36.87 -56.49 18.33
N PRO A 24 -38.13 -56.16 18.66
CA PRO A 24 -39.23 -56.06 17.70
C PRO A 24 -39.12 -54.87 16.75
N ALA A 25 -39.61 -55.07 15.52
CA ALA A 25 -39.62 -54.08 14.44
C ALA A 25 -40.32 -52.77 14.83
N LYS A 26 -39.56 -51.68 14.89
CA LYS A 26 -40.11 -50.32 14.97
C LYS A 26 -40.71 -49.95 13.61
N LYS A 27 -42.03 -49.79 13.56
CA LYS A 27 -42.75 -49.19 12.43
C LYS A 27 -42.21 -47.79 12.18
N PHE A 28 -41.57 -47.57 11.04
CA PHE A 28 -41.14 -46.24 10.59
C PHE A 28 -42.38 -45.48 10.11
N GLN A 29 -42.91 -44.59 10.93
CA GLN A 29 -43.85 -43.57 10.48
C GLN A 29 -43.01 -42.38 9.98
N PRO A 30 -43.06 -42.02 8.68
CA PRO A 30 -42.43 -40.80 8.22
C PRO A 30 -43.22 -39.64 8.82
N LYS A 31 -42.61 -38.94 9.79
CA LYS A 31 -43.08 -37.60 10.14
C LYS A 31 -42.90 -36.73 8.89
N PRO A 32 -43.93 -36.01 8.42
CA PRO A 32 -43.70 -34.96 7.45
C PRO A 32 -42.98 -33.86 8.22
N ASP A 33 -41.64 -33.91 8.22
CA ASP A 33 -40.86 -32.71 8.49
C ASP A 33 -41.39 -31.69 7.49
N PRO A 34 -41.91 -30.52 7.92
CA PRO A 34 -42.13 -29.46 6.96
C PRO A 34 -40.76 -29.15 6.40
N ILE A 35 -40.50 -29.62 5.18
CA ILE A 35 -39.41 -29.13 4.36
C ILE A 35 -39.74 -27.65 4.24
N LEU A 36 -39.09 -26.84 5.08
CA LEU A 36 -39.03 -25.41 4.89
C LEU A 36 -38.24 -25.28 3.60
N LEU A 37 -38.92 -25.39 2.44
CA LEU A 37 -38.35 -24.96 1.19
C LEU A 37 -37.94 -23.52 1.48
N LYS A 38 -36.62 -23.27 1.56
CA LYS A 38 -36.08 -21.93 1.40
C LYS A 38 -36.51 -21.51 0.00
N LEU A 39 -37.72 -20.97 -0.10
CA LEU A 39 -38.40 -20.56 -1.33
C LEU A 39 -37.81 -19.29 -1.93
N HIS A 40 -36.70 -18.80 -1.36
CA HIS A 40 -35.91 -17.75 -1.93
C HIS A 40 -34.48 -18.26 -2.14
N PRO A 41 -33.89 -18.10 -3.35
CA PRO A 41 -32.44 -18.14 -3.45
C PRO A 41 -31.89 -17.21 -2.37
N ASP A 42 -30.82 -17.61 -1.68
CA ASP A 42 -30.25 -16.80 -0.59
C ASP A 42 -30.22 -15.34 -1.06
N PRO A 43 -30.93 -14.42 -0.38
CA PRO A 43 -31.13 -13.08 -0.91
C PRO A 43 -29.76 -12.50 -1.19
N HIS A 44 -29.56 -12.04 -2.43
CA HIS A 44 -28.31 -11.36 -2.76
C HIS A 44 -28.16 -10.22 -1.73
N PRO A 45 -26.99 -10.09 -1.09
CA PRO A 45 -26.80 -9.15 0.02
C PRO A 45 -27.03 -7.69 -0.37
N LEU A 46 -27.11 -7.40 -1.68
CA LEU A 46 -27.47 -6.10 -2.24
C LEU A 46 -28.82 -6.17 -2.98
N SER A 47 -29.63 -5.14 -2.82
CA SER A 47 -30.83 -4.92 -3.63
C SER A 47 -30.48 -4.71 -5.12
N ALA A 48 -31.47 -4.86 -5.99
CA ALA A 48 -31.27 -4.62 -7.43
C ALA A 48 -30.85 -3.17 -7.72
N GLU A 49 -31.37 -2.20 -6.96
CA GLU A 49 -31.01 -0.78 -7.10
C GLU A 49 -29.56 -0.53 -6.67
N GLU A 50 -29.11 -1.15 -5.58
CA GLU A 50 -27.72 -1.05 -5.10
C GLU A 50 -26.74 -1.69 -6.07
N GLN A 51 -27.11 -2.78 -6.74
CA GLN A 51 -26.28 -3.39 -7.77
C GLN A 51 -26.14 -2.47 -8.99
N VAL A 52 -27.24 -1.88 -9.46
CA VAL A 52 -27.20 -0.90 -10.57
C VAL A 52 -26.37 0.32 -10.16
N PHE A 53 -26.50 0.78 -8.92
CA PHE A 53 -25.70 1.89 -8.40
C PHE A 53 -24.21 1.53 -8.34
N PHE A 54 -23.85 0.33 -7.89
CA PHE A 54 -22.48 -0.17 -7.88
C PHE A 54 -21.87 -0.18 -9.29
N VAL A 55 -22.59 -0.70 -10.28
CA VAL A 55 -22.13 -0.70 -11.69
C VAL A 55 -21.94 0.72 -12.20
N LYS A 56 -22.88 1.63 -11.95
CA LYS A 56 -22.74 3.04 -12.35
C LYS A 56 -21.53 3.72 -11.70
N LEU A 57 -21.25 3.41 -10.43
CA LEU A 57 -20.08 3.95 -9.73
C LEU A 57 -18.77 3.40 -10.30
N THR A 58 -18.69 2.10 -10.61
CA THR A 58 -17.46 1.51 -11.17
C THR A 58 -17.23 1.98 -12.61
N GLU A 59 -18.26 2.00 -13.46
CA GLU A 59 -18.17 2.55 -14.81
C GLU A 59 -17.85 4.05 -14.81
N GLY A 60 -18.47 4.81 -13.91
CA GLY A 60 -18.23 6.24 -13.75
C GLY A 60 -16.82 6.56 -13.27
N ALA A 61 -16.28 5.79 -12.31
CA ALA A 61 -14.96 6.01 -11.73
C ALA A 61 -13.80 5.59 -12.67
N PHE A 62 -14.02 4.54 -13.46
CA PHE A 62 -13.00 3.98 -14.37
C PHE A 62 -13.27 4.29 -15.86
N GLY A 63 -14.32 5.06 -16.16
CA GLY A 63 -14.70 5.45 -17.50
C GLY A 63 -13.77 6.48 -18.14
N PHE A 64 -13.95 6.70 -19.44
CA PHE A 64 -13.08 7.56 -20.25
C PHE A 64 -13.31 9.07 -20.02
N ASN A 65 -14.53 9.48 -19.67
CA ASN A 65 -14.89 10.88 -19.50
C ASN A 65 -14.41 11.43 -18.14
N GLU A 66 -13.56 12.46 -18.16
CA GLU A 66 -13.04 13.09 -16.95
C GLU A 66 -14.10 13.76 -16.10
N HIS A 67 -15.11 14.37 -16.72
CA HIS A 67 -16.19 15.03 -16.00
C HIS A 67 -16.99 14.03 -15.18
N VAL A 68 -17.43 12.94 -15.82
CA VAL A 68 -18.15 11.83 -15.17
C VAL A 68 -17.33 11.20 -14.06
N ARG A 69 -16.02 11.02 -14.26
CA ARG A 69 -15.12 10.54 -13.19
C ARG A 69 -15.14 11.48 -11.99
N ASN A 70 -14.98 12.78 -12.22
CA ASN A 70 -14.93 13.76 -11.13
C ASN A 70 -16.27 13.85 -10.37
N GLU A 71 -17.39 13.81 -11.08
CA GLU A 71 -18.73 13.72 -10.46
C GLU A 71 -18.87 12.45 -9.63
N THR A 72 -18.46 11.30 -10.18
CA THR A 72 -18.51 10.01 -9.48
C THR A 72 -17.65 10.03 -8.21
N LEU A 73 -16.44 10.61 -8.25
CA LEU A 73 -15.58 10.77 -7.07
C LEU A 73 -16.23 11.68 -6.01
N GLN A 74 -16.96 12.73 -6.41
CA GLN A 74 -17.70 13.57 -5.48
C GLN A 74 -18.88 12.81 -4.85
N THR A 75 -19.62 12.03 -5.64
CA THR A 75 -20.68 11.14 -5.15
C THR A 75 -20.13 10.15 -4.14
N LEU A 76 -19.01 9.48 -4.45
CA LEU A 76 -18.33 8.57 -3.53
C LEU A 76 -17.91 9.23 -2.21
N ALA A 77 -17.57 10.51 -2.23
CA ALA A 77 -17.14 11.25 -1.05
C ALA A 77 -18.30 11.80 -0.20
N ARG A 78 -19.52 11.91 -0.73
CA ARG A 78 -20.64 12.60 -0.05
C ARG A 78 -21.85 11.73 0.20
N ASP A 79 -22.11 10.74 -0.66
CA ASP A 79 -23.35 9.98 -0.62
C ASP A 79 -23.33 8.95 0.52
N PHE A 80 -24.46 8.88 1.24
CA PHE A 80 -24.69 7.94 2.33
C PHE A 80 -24.82 6.50 1.84
N HIS A 81 -25.42 6.26 0.66
CA HIS A 81 -25.71 4.91 0.16
C HIS A 81 -24.44 4.10 -0.12
N VAL A 82 -23.30 4.78 -0.32
CA VAL A 82 -21.98 4.17 -0.50
C VAL A 82 -21.58 3.30 0.70
N LYS A 83 -22.12 3.57 1.90
CA LYS A 83 -21.87 2.75 3.10
C LYS A 83 -22.22 1.27 2.87
N PHE A 84 -23.32 0.96 2.19
CA PHE A 84 -23.75 -0.42 1.94
C PHE A 84 -22.88 -1.11 0.89
N LEU A 85 -22.30 -0.34 -0.03
CA LEU A 85 -21.41 -0.83 -1.07
C LEU A 85 -19.94 -0.91 -0.65
N ALA A 86 -19.57 -0.36 0.51
CA ALA A 86 -18.20 -0.24 0.98
C ALA A 86 -17.38 -1.55 0.94
N PRO A 87 -17.87 -2.72 1.39
CA PRO A 87 -17.09 -3.96 1.31
C PRO A 87 -16.82 -4.41 -0.13
N TYR A 88 -17.83 -4.30 -1.00
CA TYR A 88 -17.71 -4.67 -2.41
C TYR A 88 -16.80 -3.71 -3.18
N LEU A 89 -16.93 -2.41 -2.94
CA LEU A 89 -16.06 -1.38 -3.51
C LEU A 89 -14.62 -1.58 -3.05
N SER A 90 -14.39 -1.86 -1.77
CA SER A 90 -13.04 -2.07 -1.24
C SER A 90 -12.36 -3.29 -1.85
N GLN A 91 -13.12 -4.39 -2.01
CA GLN A 91 -12.63 -5.59 -2.68
C GLN A 91 -12.33 -5.33 -4.16
N PHE A 92 -13.28 -4.73 -4.88
CA PHE A 92 -13.11 -4.37 -6.28
C PHE A 92 -11.88 -3.47 -6.50
N ILE A 93 -11.67 -2.48 -5.65
CA ILE A 93 -10.50 -1.58 -5.74
C ILE A 93 -9.20 -2.34 -5.45
N ASN A 94 -9.19 -3.24 -4.46
CA ASN A 94 -8.02 -4.06 -4.18
C ASN A 94 -7.66 -4.92 -5.40
N ASP A 95 -8.64 -5.60 -5.98
CA ASP A 95 -8.45 -6.44 -7.15
C ASP A 95 -8.01 -5.61 -8.37
N ALA A 96 -8.62 -4.44 -8.58
CA ALA A 96 -8.24 -3.49 -9.63
C ALA A 96 -6.78 -3.03 -9.48
N ILE A 97 -6.33 -2.70 -8.26
CA ILE A 97 -4.93 -2.32 -8.02
C ILE A 97 -3.99 -3.52 -8.27
N CYS A 98 -4.32 -4.71 -7.76
CA CYS A 98 -3.51 -5.90 -7.93
C CYS A 98 -3.33 -6.29 -9.41
N VAL A 99 -4.43 -6.30 -10.18
CA VAL A 99 -4.42 -6.60 -11.61
C VAL A 99 -3.64 -5.55 -12.38
N ASN A 100 -3.85 -4.25 -12.11
CA ASN A 100 -3.15 -3.18 -12.83
C ASN A 100 -1.68 -3.02 -12.40
N ILE A 101 -1.25 -3.61 -11.29
CA ILE A 101 0.18 -3.76 -10.98
C ILE A 101 0.79 -4.93 -11.77
N ALA A 102 0.07 -6.04 -11.92
CA ALA A 102 0.50 -7.19 -12.70
C ALA A 102 0.55 -6.88 -14.21
N PHE A 103 -0.43 -6.14 -14.71
CA PHE A 103 -0.54 -5.62 -16.07
C PHE A 103 -0.52 -4.09 -16.01
N PRO A 104 0.67 -3.46 -16.10
CA PRO A 104 0.85 -2.04 -15.80
C PRO A 104 -0.03 -1.11 -16.64
N ASP A 105 -1.08 -0.57 -16.03
CA ASP A 105 -1.84 0.58 -16.54
C ASP A 105 -1.78 1.72 -15.51
N LEU A 106 -0.97 2.72 -15.82
CA LEU A 106 -0.76 3.86 -14.93
C LEU A 106 -2.04 4.66 -14.71
N SER A 107 -2.90 4.78 -15.71
CA SER A 107 -4.13 5.59 -15.64
C SER A 107 -5.12 4.95 -14.68
N LEU A 108 -5.36 3.65 -14.81
CA LEU A 108 -6.26 2.91 -13.93
C LEU A 108 -5.76 2.87 -12.49
N LEU A 109 -4.44 2.79 -12.27
CA LEU A 109 -3.87 2.90 -10.93
C LEU A 109 -4.09 4.29 -10.31
N ILE A 110 -3.92 5.37 -11.08
CA ILE A 110 -4.22 6.73 -10.61
C ILE A 110 -5.69 6.85 -10.20
N TYR A 111 -6.60 6.35 -11.03
CA TYR A 111 -8.03 6.38 -10.73
C TYR A 111 -8.37 5.54 -9.50
N SER A 112 -7.80 4.34 -9.38
CA SER A 112 -7.99 3.47 -8.20
C SER A 112 -7.59 4.19 -6.90
N VAL A 113 -6.43 4.83 -6.86
CA VAL A 113 -5.97 5.55 -5.66
C VAL A 113 -6.82 6.80 -5.39
N ARG A 114 -7.35 7.47 -6.43
CA ARG A 114 -8.30 8.59 -6.27
C ARG A 114 -9.63 8.13 -5.69
N VAL A 115 -10.13 6.97 -6.08
CA VAL A 115 -11.32 6.34 -5.50
C VAL A 115 -11.09 6.06 -4.02
N VAL A 116 -9.94 5.46 -3.64
CA VAL A 116 -9.59 5.25 -2.22
C VAL A 116 -9.60 6.57 -1.45
N LYS A 117 -8.98 7.63 -2.00
CA LYS A 117 -8.97 8.95 -1.36
C LYS A 117 -10.38 9.53 -1.19
N SER A 118 -11.27 9.31 -2.16
CA SER A 118 -12.64 9.84 -2.12
C SER A 118 -13.51 9.07 -1.13
N LEU A 119 -13.37 7.74 -1.09
CA LEU A 119 -13.97 6.91 -0.04
C LEU A 119 -13.53 7.38 1.34
N MET A 120 -12.23 7.68 1.51
CA MET A 120 -11.66 8.24 2.75
C MET A 120 -12.23 9.58 3.19
N ALA A 121 -12.72 10.38 2.26
CA ALA A 121 -13.36 11.64 2.59
C ALA A 121 -14.82 11.46 3.03
N ASN A 122 -15.42 10.29 2.80
CA ASN A 122 -16.83 10.06 3.11
C ASN A 122 -17.05 9.79 4.60
N PRO A 123 -17.80 10.64 5.32
CA PRO A 123 -18.06 10.47 6.75
C PRO A 123 -18.98 9.28 7.08
N HIS A 124 -19.76 8.80 6.10
CA HIS A 124 -20.73 7.73 6.29
C HIS A 124 -20.12 6.32 6.15
N VAL A 125 -18.94 6.22 5.53
CA VAL A 125 -18.27 4.94 5.28
C VAL A 125 -17.28 4.63 6.40
N ASN A 126 -17.47 3.51 7.12
CA ASN A 126 -16.49 3.05 8.10
C ASN A 126 -15.31 2.33 7.41
N ILE A 127 -14.32 3.10 6.98
CA ILE A 127 -13.17 2.54 6.25
C ILE A 127 -12.27 1.69 7.13
N LYS A 128 -12.31 1.88 8.46
CA LYS A 128 -11.45 1.15 9.41
C LYS A 128 -11.55 -0.37 9.22
N GLU A 129 -12.75 -0.87 8.92
CA GLU A 129 -13.02 -2.28 8.67
C GLU A 129 -12.32 -2.79 7.40
N HIS A 130 -12.08 -1.93 6.43
CA HIS A 130 -11.53 -2.24 5.10
C HIS A 130 -10.05 -1.85 4.95
N LEU A 131 -9.45 -1.19 5.95
CA LEU A 131 -8.06 -0.71 5.89
C LEU A 131 -7.05 -1.85 5.72
N HIS A 132 -7.31 -3.02 6.31
CA HIS A 132 -6.43 -4.17 6.20
C HIS A 132 -6.27 -4.64 4.75
N LEU A 133 -7.25 -4.36 3.89
CA LEU A 133 -7.28 -4.70 2.48
C LEU A 133 -6.77 -3.54 1.60
N LEU A 134 -7.23 -2.32 1.86
CA LEU A 134 -6.90 -1.15 1.03
C LEU A 134 -5.48 -0.64 1.28
N LEU A 135 -5.01 -0.62 2.53
CA LEU A 135 -3.71 -0.06 2.87
C LEU A 135 -2.55 -0.82 2.19
N PRO A 136 -2.48 -2.17 2.20
CA PRO A 136 -1.44 -2.90 1.48
C PRO A 136 -1.48 -2.68 -0.04
N ALA A 137 -2.68 -2.54 -0.62
CA ALA A 137 -2.83 -2.27 -2.05
C ALA A 137 -2.23 -0.90 -2.43
N VAL A 138 -2.56 0.17 -1.69
CA VAL A 138 -2.00 1.51 -1.95
C VAL A 138 -0.50 1.55 -1.66
N ILE A 139 -0.02 0.86 -0.61
CA ILE A 139 1.42 0.72 -0.36
C ILE A 139 2.12 0.05 -1.56
N SER A 140 1.50 -0.95 -2.18
CA SER A 140 2.05 -1.60 -3.37
C SER A 140 2.21 -0.61 -4.53
N CYS A 141 1.28 0.33 -4.74
CA CYS A 141 1.47 1.43 -5.71
C CYS A 141 2.70 2.31 -5.40
N VAL A 142 3.05 2.48 -4.12
CA VAL A 142 4.23 3.25 -3.70
C VAL A 142 5.54 2.50 -3.95
N VAL A 143 5.61 1.21 -3.57
CA VAL A 143 6.88 0.46 -3.52
C VAL A 143 7.09 -0.53 -4.67
N SER A 144 6.10 -0.77 -5.53
CA SER A 144 6.19 -1.73 -6.64
C SER A 144 7.33 -1.39 -7.61
N ARG A 145 7.95 -2.43 -8.18
CA ARG A 145 9.10 -2.30 -9.09
C ARG A 145 8.73 -1.62 -10.41
N LYS A 146 7.63 -2.07 -11.02
CA LYS A 146 7.12 -1.57 -12.30
C LYS A 146 5.62 -1.31 -12.15
N ILE A 147 5.21 -0.07 -12.40
CA ILE A 147 3.81 0.39 -12.30
C ILE A 147 3.36 1.12 -13.58
N SER A 148 4.26 1.26 -14.57
CA SER A 148 3.96 1.82 -15.87
C SER A 148 4.37 0.84 -16.97
N LYS A 149 3.65 0.90 -18.09
CA LYS A 149 3.95 0.10 -19.28
C LYS A 149 5.19 0.65 -19.97
N TYR A 150 5.29 1.98 -20.07
CA TYR A 150 6.36 2.67 -20.77
C TYR A 150 7.34 3.34 -19.78
N SER A 151 8.60 3.46 -20.20
CA SER A 151 9.67 4.06 -19.39
C SER A 151 9.59 5.58 -19.27
N TYR A 152 8.90 6.25 -20.21
CA TYR A 152 8.70 7.71 -20.20
C TYR A 152 7.47 8.14 -19.38
N ASP A 153 6.62 7.21 -18.97
CA ASP A 153 5.43 7.50 -18.18
C ASP A 153 5.83 8.13 -16.84
N ASN A 154 5.08 9.17 -16.44
CA ASN A 154 5.32 9.91 -15.20
C ASN A 154 4.78 9.15 -13.97
N HIS A 155 5.26 7.93 -13.77
CA HIS A 155 4.89 7.08 -12.65
C HIS A 155 5.30 7.64 -11.27
N TRP A 156 6.16 8.66 -11.24
CA TRP A 156 6.55 9.37 -10.02
C TRP A 156 5.36 10.07 -9.36
N THR A 157 4.45 10.65 -10.13
CA THR A 157 3.27 11.35 -9.59
C THR A 157 2.33 10.39 -8.89
N LEU A 158 2.14 9.19 -9.44
CA LEU A 158 1.36 8.14 -8.76
C LEU A 158 2.01 7.72 -7.45
N ARG A 159 3.33 7.57 -7.40
CA ARG A 159 4.04 7.23 -6.15
C ARG A 159 3.89 8.33 -5.11
N ASP A 160 4.04 9.59 -5.51
CA ASP A 160 3.86 10.75 -4.62
C ASP A 160 2.43 10.83 -4.08
N PHE A 161 1.44 10.67 -4.95
CA PHE A 161 0.04 10.69 -4.58
C PHE A 161 -0.33 9.53 -3.66
N SER A 162 0.13 8.31 -3.99
CA SER A 162 -0.11 7.12 -3.17
C SER A 162 0.55 7.22 -1.80
N ALA A 163 1.78 7.74 -1.74
CA ALA A 163 2.49 7.99 -0.48
C ALA A 163 1.73 8.98 0.41
N GLN A 164 1.17 10.04 -0.19
CA GLN A 164 0.35 11.01 0.53
C GLN A 164 -0.94 10.36 1.05
N VAL A 165 -1.64 9.55 0.24
CA VAL A 165 -2.86 8.83 0.67
C VAL A 165 -2.55 7.88 1.82
N VAL A 166 -1.45 7.11 1.75
CA VAL A 166 -1.02 6.23 2.84
C VAL A 166 -0.72 7.01 4.12
N ALA A 167 -0.06 8.16 4.01
CA ALA A 167 0.20 9.02 5.16
C ALA A 167 -1.10 9.51 5.80
N THR A 168 -2.07 9.97 4.99
CA THR A 168 -3.40 10.35 5.49
C THR A 168 -4.09 9.19 6.21
N ILE A 169 -4.07 7.97 5.65
CA ILE A 169 -4.65 6.77 6.31
C ILE A 169 -4.03 6.57 7.69
N CYS A 170 -2.70 6.57 7.74
CA CYS A 170 -1.97 6.29 8.97
C CYS A 170 -2.14 7.41 10.00
N CYS A 171 -2.14 8.68 9.60
CA CYS A 171 -2.33 9.79 10.53
C CYS A 171 -3.74 9.82 11.13
N THR A 172 -4.76 9.43 10.36
CA THR A 172 -6.15 9.43 10.82
C THR A 172 -6.52 8.18 11.63
N HIS A 173 -5.93 7.02 11.33
CA HIS A 173 -6.39 5.74 11.88
C HIS A 173 -5.35 4.97 12.70
N SER A 174 -4.08 5.38 12.73
CA SER A 174 -3.07 4.70 13.56
C SER A 174 -3.25 5.06 15.04
N ASN A 175 -3.10 4.07 15.91
CA ASN A 175 -3.06 4.23 17.36
C ASN A 175 -2.03 3.27 17.98
N SER A 176 -1.82 3.36 19.30
CA SER A 176 -0.84 2.53 20.02
C SER A 176 -1.13 1.03 19.97
N ILE A 177 -2.40 0.65 19.76
CA ILE A 177 -2.85 -0.75 19.73
C ILE A 177 -2.58 -1.37 18.37
N ASN A 178 -2.99 -0.72 17.28
CA ASN A 178 -2.85 -1.25 15.92
C ASN A 178 -1.44 -1.06 15.35
N GLN A 179 -0.69 -0.06 15.84
CA GLN A 179 0.66 0.30 15.41
C GLN A 179 0.81 0.41 13.89
N MET A 180 -0.24 0.85 13.19
CA MET A 180 -0.27 0.87 11.72
C MET A 180 0.86 1.73 11.16
N LYS A 181 1.04 2.96 11.65
CA LYS A 181 2.12 3.86 11.24
C LYS A 181 3.50 3.19 11.37
N THR A 182 3.78 2.55 12.51
CA THR A 182 5.05 1.86 12.75
C THR A 182 5.29 0.70 11.77
N ARG A 183 4.25 -0.08 11.45
CA ARG A 183 4.34 -1.17 10.46
C ARG A 183 4.64 -0.63 9.06
N VAL A 184 3.97 0.45 8.65
CA VAL A 184 4.20 1.08 7.34
C VAL A 184 5.59 1.70 7.24
N ILE A 185 6.06 2.40 8.28
CA ILE A 185 7.44 2.92 8.35
C ILE A 185 8.45 1.80 8.17
N LYS A 186 8.27 0.64 8.83
CA LYS A 186 9.15 -0.52 8.64
C LYS A 186 9.16 -1.04 7.20
N VAL A 187 8.01 -1.04 6.51
CA VAL A 187 7.94 -1.42 5.09
C VAL A 187 8.77 -0.46 4.23
N TYR A 188 8.63 0.85 4.42
CA TYR A 188 9.39 1.84 3.67
C TYR A 188 10.89 1.82 3.99
N LEU A 189 11.27 1.62 5.26
CA LEU A 189 12.68 1.46 5.64
C LEU A 189 13.31 0.25 4.93
N ARG A 190 12.64 -0.90 4.92
CA ARG A 190 13.10 -2.08 4.19
C ARG A 190 13.23 -1.83 2.69
N ALA A 191 12.30 -1.08 2.10
CA ALA A 191 12.34 -0.72 0.68
C ALA A 191 13.59 0.10 0.31
N VAL A 192 14.06 0.97 1.21
CA VAL A 192 15.25 1.81 0.99
C VAL A 192 16.54 1.07 1.35
N GLN A 193 16.54 0.27 2.42
CA GLN A 193 17.71 -0.45 2.92
C GLN A 193 18.11 -1.64 2.05
N ASP A 194 17.15 -2.33 1.42
CA ASP A 194 17.43 -3.52 0.62
C ASP A 194 18.16 -3.16 -0.69
N PRO A 195 19.41 -3.62 -0.88
CA PRO A 195 20.22 -3.30 -2.06
C PRO A 195 19.68 -3.92 -3.35
N ARG A 196 18.85 -4.98 -3.27
CA ARG A 196 18.29 -5.68 -4.43
C ARG A 196 17.12 -4.93 -5.07
N LYS A 197 16.56 -3.94 -4.37
CA LYS A 197 15.41 -3.16 -4.87
C LYS A 197 15.84 -2.20 -6.00
N PRO A 198 14.94 -1.85 -6.94
CA PRO A 198 15.21 -0.81 -7.93
C PRO A 198 15.16 0.58 -7.28
N LEU A 199 15.80 1.57 -7.91
CA LEU A 199 15.76 2.98 -7.46
C LEU A 199 14.33 3.55 -7.39
N THR A 200 13.41 3.05 -8.22
CA THR A 200 11.99 3.44 -8.20
C THR A 200 11.30 3.06 -6.87
N THR A 201 11.60 1.88 -6.32
CA THR A 201 11.12 1.42 -5.02
C THR A 201 11.76 2.23 -3.88
N VAL A 202 13.06 2.55 -4.00
CA VAL A 202 13.78 3.39 -3.04
C VAL A 202 13.16 4.77 -2.96
N TYR A 203 12.90 5.40 -4.10
CA TYR A 203 12.20 6.69 -4.17
C TYR A 203 10.83 6.62 -3.49
N GLY A 204 10.03 5.60 -3.78
CA GLY A 204 8.72 5.41 -3.14
C GLY A 204 8.80 5.29 -1.62
N GLY A 205 9.77 4.53 -1.11
CA GLY A 205 10.04 4.42 0.32
C GLY A 205 10.46 5.74 0.96
N LEU A 206 11.38 6.49 0.33
CA LEU A 206 11.82 7.81 0.79
C LEU A 206 10.66 8.81 0.81
N LYS A 207 9.87 8.85 -0.26
CA LYS A 207 8.70 9.73 -0.36
C LYS A 207 7.66 9.37 0.70
N GLY A 208 7.37 8.09 0.87
CA GLY A 208 6.48 7.57 1.92
C GLY A 208 6.90 8.01 3.32
N LEU A 209 8.20 7.89 3.65
CA LEU A 209 8.73 8.34 4.94
C LEU A 209 8.62 9.87 5.12
N SER A 210 8.86 10.64 4.05
CA SER A 210 8.75 12.11 4.10
C SER A 210 7.34 12.61 4.42
N CYS A 211 6.31 11.84 4.06
CA CYS A 211 4.91 12.24 4.29
C CYS A 211 4.45 12.05 5.75
N PHE A 212 5.21 11.38 6.61
CA PHE A 212 4.85 11.16 8.02
C PHE A 212 5.22 12.30 8.98
N GLY A 213 5.85 13.36 8.46
CA GLY A 213 6.20 14.57 9.19
C GLY A 213 7.67 14.63 9.64
N GLU A 214 8.08 15.79 10.13
CA GLU A 214 9.48 16.14 10.40
C GLU A 214 10.18 15.18 11.36
N GLU A 215 9.50 14.77 12.43
CA GLU A 215 10.07 13.85 13.42
C GLU A 215 10.43 12.50 12.78
N THR A 216 9.60 12.00 11.86
CA THR A 216 9.90 10.75 11.14
C THR A 216 11.10 10.93 10.21
N VAL A 217 11.22 12.10 9.58
CA VAL A 217 12.40 12.44 8.76
C VAL A 217 13.66 12.42 9.63
N ARG A 218 13.62 13.08 10.80
CA ARG A 218 14.74 13.16 11.73
C ARG A 218 15.16 11.80 12.27
N THR A 219 14.22 10.99 12.74
CA THR A 219 14.53 9.70 13.40
C THR A 219 14.79 8.57 12.42
N CYS A 220 14.19 8.60 11.22
CA CYS A 220 14.24 7.49 10.28
C CYS A 220 14.99 7.80 8.98
N LEU A 221 14.85 8.99 8.39
CA LEU A 221 15.50 9.32 7.12
C LEU A 221 16.94 9.81 7.30
N VAL A 222 17.22 10.68 8.28
CA VAL A 222 18.59 11.20 8.51
C VAL A 222 19.61 10.07 8.74
N PRO A 223 19.35 9.05 9.59
CA PRO A 223 20.29 7.94 9.80
C PRO A 223 20.43 7.02 8.57
N LEU A 224 19.51 7.12 7.61
CA LEU A 224 19.46 6.28 6.41
C LEU A 224 20.25 6.89 5.24
N ILE A 225 20.53 8.19 5.27
CA ILE A 225 21.30 8.90 4.24
C ILE A 225 22.66 8.26 3.92
N PRO A 226 23.47 7.78 4.88
CA PRO A 226 24.76 7.17 4.56
C PRO A 226 24.61 5.85 3.76
N VAL A 227 23.54 5.10 4.01
CA VAL A 227 23.22 3.88 3.24
C VAL A 227 22.77 4.26 1.83
N LEU A 228 21.88 5.24 1.72
CA LEU A 228 21.39 5.75 0.44
C LEU A 228 22.53 6.34 -0.40
N SER A 229 23.42 7.10 0.22
CA SER A 229 24.54 7.76 -0.43
C SER A 229 25.51 6.75 -1.05
N ARG A 230 25.86 5.67 -0.32
CA ARG A 230 26.68 4.58 -0.87
C ARG A 230 26.02 3.93 -2.07
N ARG A 231 24.70 3.70 -1.99
CA ARG A 231 23.93 3.11 -3.11
C ARG A 231 23.91 4.01 -4.34
N VAL A 232 23.71 5.31 -4.15
CA VAL A 232 23.76 6.30 -5.23
C VAL A 232 25.14 6.28 -5.90
N CYS A 233 26.22 6.26 -5.11
CA CYS A 233 27.59 6.18 -5.62
C CYS A 233 27.81 4.91 -6.47
N MET A 234 27.42 3.74 -5.96
CA MET A 234 27.56 2.47 -6.67
C MET A 234 26.81 2.44 -8.01
N VAL A 235 25.60 3.00 -8.05
CA VAL A 235 24.84 3.05 -9.31
C VAL A 235 25.47 4.05 -10.28
N LEU A 236 25.91 5.22 -9.81
CA LEU A 236 26.60 6.20 -10.66
C LEU A 236 27.87 5.61 -11.28
N GLU A 237 28.72 4.95 -10.49
CA GLU A 237 29.91 4.27 -10.99
C GLU A 237 29.54 3.26 -12.07
N LYS A 238 28.57 2.38 -11.81
CA LYS A 238 28.08 1.39 -12.78
C LYS A 238 27.58 2.03 -14.08
N THR A 239 26.87 3.15 -14.01
CA THR A 239 26.37 3.85 -15.20
C THR A 239 27.51 4.43 -16.06
N VAL A 240 28.57 4.93 -15.43
CA VAL A 240 29.75 5.45 -16.13
C VAL A 240 30.47 4.33 -16.88
N TYR A 241 30.58 3.14 -16.28
CA TYR A 241 31.22 1.99 -16.94
C TYR A 241 30.39 1.40 -18.09
N LEU A 242 29.06 1.38 -17.99
CA LEU A 242 28.18 0.72 -18.97
C LEU A 242 27.72 1.61 -20.13
N GLY A 243 27.98 2.93 -20.08
CA GLY A 243 27.73 3.82 -21.22
C GLY A 243 26.26 4.17 -21.53
N ASP A 244 25.29 3.74 -20.70
CA ASP A 244 23.87 4.10 -20.82
C ASP A 244 23.35 4.92 -19.61
N PRO A 245 23.80 6.19 -19.46
CA PRO A 245 23.58 6.96 -18.24
C PRO A 245 22.18 7.59 -18.15
N SER A 246 21.38 7.65 -19.22
CA SER A 246 20.27 8.61 -19.30
C SER A 246 19.12 8.31 -18.32
N HIS A 247 18.73 7.04 -18.17
CA HIS A 247 17.58 6.70 -17.33
C HIS A 247 17.93 6.63 -15.84
N GLU A 248 19.01 5.93 -15.47
CA GLU A 248 19.42 5.79 -14.07
C GLU A 248 19.89 7.12 -13.48
N THR A 249 20.61 7.96 -14.24
CA THR A 249 21.03 9.30 -13.76
C THR A 249 19.83 10.20 -13.48
N LYS A 250 18.76 10.13 -14.29
CA LYS A 250 17.51 10.86 -14.03
C LYS A 250 16.83 10.40 -12.74
N GLN A 251 16.84 9.09 -12.47
CA GLN A 251 16.29 8.53 -11.22
C GLN A 251 17.09 8.97 -10.01
N ILE A 252 18.42 8.93 -10.11
CA ILE A 252 19.33 9.38 -9.05
C ILE A 252 19.13 10.86 -8.77
N LYS A 253 19.05 11.70 -9.81
CA LYS A 253 18.76 13.12 -9.66
C LYS A 253 17.45 13.34 -8.88
N ARG A 254 16.37 12.65 -9.24
CA ARG A 254 15.08 12.74 -8.52
C ARG A 254 15.18 12.32 -7.05
N ILE A 255 15.94 11.27 -6.74
CA ILE A 255 16.18 10.83 -5.36
C ILE A 255 16.96 11.90 -4.59
N THR A 256 18.02 12.44 -5.19
CA THR A 256 18.82 13.51 -4.60
C THR A 256 17.98 14.76 -4.35
N ASP A 257 17.19 15.20 -5.33
CA ASP A 257 16.30 16.36 -5.20
C ASP A 257 15.27 16.16 -4.07
N LEU A 258 14.70 14.94 -3.96
CA LEU A 258 13.79 14.60 -2.86
C LEU A 258 14.49 14.64 -1.50
N VAL A 259 15.69 14.08 -1.41
CA VAL A 259 16.49 14.08 -0.17
C VAL A 259 16.82 15.52 0.24
N LEU A 260 17.25 16.37 -0.69
CA LEU A 260 17.56 17.78 -0.41
C LEU A 260 16.32 18.52 0.10
N ALA A 261 15.18 18.36 -0.57
CA ALA A 261 13.93 19.02 -0.22
C ALA A 261 13.38 18.60 1.16
N VAL A 262 13.56 17.33 1.55
CA VAL A 262 12.99 16.77 2.78
C VAL A 262 13.95 16.87 3.96
N VAL A 263 15.23 16.54 3.76
CA VAL A 263 16.23 16.45 4.82
C VAL A 263 16.92 17.79 5.07
N GLY A 264 17.05 18.63 4.04
CA GLY A 264 17.66 19.96 4.14
C GLY A 264 17.04 20.82 5.27
N PRO A 265 15.72 21.04 5.29
CA PRO A 265 15.07 21.81 6.34
C PRO A 265 15.23 21.22 7.75
N VAL A 266 15.27 19.90 7.88
CA VAL A 266 15.45 19.23 9.18
C VAL A 266 16.87 19.41 9.70
N LEU A 267 17.86 19.29 8.81
CA LEU A 267 19.27 19.51 9.17
C LEU A 267 19.54 20.97 9.52
N LEU A 268 18.88 21.92 8.85
CA LEU A 268 18.95 23.35 9.18
C LEU A 268 18.55 23.63 10.64
N GLN A 269 17.50 22.97 11.13
CA GLN A 269 17.06 23.13 12.53
C GLN A 269 17.98 22.42 13.53
N CYS A 270 18.60 21.31 13.13
CA CYS A 270 19.33 20.44 14.05
C CYS A 270 20.85 20.70 14.09
N LYS A 271 21.44 21.27 13.03
CA LYS A 271 22.89 21.41 12.87
C LYS A 271 23.24 22.75 12.24
N ASN A 272 24.00 23.56 12.98
CA ASN A 272 24.66 24.75 12.45
C ASN A 272 26.17 24.54 12.55
N VAL A 273 26.74 23.87 11.55
CA VAL A 273 28.18 23.58 11.47
C VAL A 273 28.77 24.32 10.28
N ASN A 274 29.79 25.14 10.53
CA ASN A 274 30.45 26.00 9.55
C ASN A 274 31.87 25.50 9.24
N ASP A 275 32.00 24.24 8.89
CA ASP A 275 33.29 23.58 8.66
C ASP A 275 33.60 23.32 7.18
N GLY A 276 32.92 24.02 6.27
CA GLY A 276 33.06 23.82 4.83
C GLY A 276 32.49 22.48 4.34
N GLY A 277 31.69 21.78 5.15
CA GLY A 277 31.00 20.55 4.77
C GLY A 277 31.74 19.26 5.11
N VAL A 278 32.89 19.33 5.78
CA VAL A 278 33.71 18.16 6.13
C VAL A 278 32.95 17.18 7.03
N SER A 279 32.23 17.68 8.04
CA SER A 279 31.40 16.85 8.93
C SER A 279 30.26 16.19 8.17
N TYR A 280 29.63 16.91 7.23
CA TYR A 280 28.56 16.37 6.41
C TYR A 280 29.06 15.25 5.50
N VAL A 281 30.23 15.40 4.89
CA VAL A 281 30.83 14.35 4.05
C VAL A 281 31.20 13.13 4.89
N LYS A 282 31.76 13.34 6.09
CA LYS A 282 32.10 12.25 7.01
C LYS A 282 30.87 11.45 7.45
N GLU A 283 29.76 12.13 7.72
CA GLU A 283 28.54 11.50 8.22
C GLU A 283 27.67 10.92 7.11
N PHE A 284 27.45 11.66 6.02
CA PHE A 284 26.48 11.33 4.98
C PHE A 284 27.10 10.81 3.68
N GLY A 285 28.43 10.76 3.58
CA GLY A 285 29.16 10.23 2.42
C GLY A 285 29.06 11.13 1.18
N TYR A 286 28.89 10.51 0.01
CA TYR A 286 28.77 11.19 -1.29
C TYR A 286 27.69 12.28 -1.34
N LEU A 287 26.57 12.11 -0.63
CA LEU A 287 25.49 13.11 -0.57
C LEU A 287 25.76 14.22 0.46
N GLY A 288 26.81 14.10 1.28
CA GLY A 288 27.10 15.05 2.35
C GLY A 288 27.41 16.45 1.86
N TYR A 289 28.26 16.57 0.84
CA TYR A 289 28.64 17.89 0.31
C TYR A 289 27.45 18.60 -0.36
N THR A 290 26.63 17.88 -1.11
CA THR A 290 25.42 18.44 -1.75
C THR A 290 24.39 18.87 -0.71
N LEU A 291 24.21 18.09 0.36
CA LEU A 291 23.37 18.44 1.50
C LEU A 291 23.87 19.71 2.20
N TYR A 292 25.18 19.81 2.47
CA TYR A 292 25.76 20.99 3.12
C TYR A 292 25.51 22.27 2.32
N ASN A 293 25.79 22.25 1.00
CA ASN A 293 25.56 23.40 0.13
C ASN A 293 24.08 23.82 0.10
N HIS A 294 23.17 22.83 0.10
CA HIS A 294 21.75 23.11 0.13
C HIS A 294 21.30 23.72 1.47
N VAL A 295 21.77 23.19 2.60
CA VAL A 295 21.49 23.76 3.93
C VAL A 295 22.00 25.20 4.03
N LYS A 296 23.22 25.48 3.56
CA LYS A 296 23.79 26.84 3.53
C LYS A 296 23.00 27.79 2.63
N HIS A 297 22.46 27.29 1.52
CA HIS A 297 21.57 28.07 0.67
C HIS A 297 20.24 28.38 1.38
N LEU A 298 19.66 27.42 2.10
CA LEU A 298 18.45 27.62 2.91
C LEU A 298 18.68 28.64 4.04
N GLU A 299 19.83 28.59 4.73
CA GLU A 299 20.22 29.57 5.76
C GLU A 299 20.20 31.00 5.21
N LYS A 300 20.74 31.20 4.00
CA LYS A 300 20.74 32.52 3.34
C LYS A 300 19.32 33.01 3.05
N ILE A 301 18.46 32.13 2.51
CA ILE A 301 17.06 32.47 2.24
C ILE A 301 16.32 32.84 3.53
N GLU A 302 16.54 32.11 4.62
CA GLU A 302 15.93 32.45 5.91
C GLU A 302 16.42 33.78 6.47
N ALA A 303 17.71 34.09 6.31
CA ALA A 303 18.27 35.38 6.70
C ALA A 303 17.67 36.53 5.88
N GLU A 304 17.53 36.36 4.56
CA GLU A 304 16.89 37.35 3.68
C GLU A 304 15.42 37.58 4.05
N ARG A 305 14.67 36.52 4.36
CA ARG A 305 13.27 36.63 4.83
C ARG A 305 13.16 37.39 6.14
N LYS A 306 14.03 37.12 7.11
CA LYS A 306 14.07 37.83 8.40
C LYS A 306 14.42 39.31 8.21
N ASN A 307 15.37 39.62 7.32
CA ASN A 307 15.72 41.00 7.00
C ASN A 307 14.56 41.73 6.31
N HIS A 308 13.88 41.11 5.35
CA HIS A 308 12.72 41.71 4.70
C HIS A 308 11.58 41.94 5.70
N PHE A 309 11.29 40.97 6.57
CA PHE A 309 10.25 41.11 7.59
C PHE A 309 10.55 42.21 8.62
N ASN A 310 11.82 42.35 9.04
CA ASN A 310 12.26 43.43 9.92
C ASN A 310 12.14 44.82 9.26
N VAL A 311 12.42 44.93 7.96
CA VAL A 311 12.21 46.19 7.22
C VAL A 311 10.73 46.57 7.15
N TYR A 312 9.82 45.60 6.99
CA TYR A 312 8.37 45.87 7.01
C TYR A 312 7.85 46.26 8.40
N LEU A 313 8.44 45.74 9.48
CA LEU A 313 8.08 46.12 10.86
C LEU A 313 8.64 47.49 11.26
N LEU A 314 9.79 47.90 10.73
CA LEU A 314 10.39 49.22 10.98
C LEU A 314 9.70 50.35 10.18
N CYS A 315 8.93 50.02 9.14
CA CYS A 315 8.16 50.97 8.33
C CYS A 315 6.68 51.11 8.76
N ARG A 316 6.31 50.61 9.95
CA ARG A 316 5.01 50.85 10.61
C ARG A 316 5.22 51.56 11.94
#